data_AF-A0A8X6HCX6-F1
#
_entry.id   AF-A0A8X6HCX6-F1
#
_cell.length_a   1.000
_cell.length_b   1.000
_cell.length_c   1.000
_cell.angle_alpha   90.00
_cell.angle_beta   90.00
_cell.angle_gamma   90.00
#
_symmetry.space_group_name_H-M   'P 1'
#
loop_
_entity.id
_entity.type
_entity.pdbx_description
1 polymer ?
#
loop_
_entity_poly.entity_id
_entity_poly.type
_entity_poly.pdbx_seq_one_letter_code
_entity_poly.pdbx_strand_id
1 'polypeptide(L)'
;MILEGSQTHCTGPRCSCPSSCSCLGSLVDCCQRGLVDVPSDLPVWVQNLDLQKNNIVNLDESSFSGLFNLTELDLNGLAIWLE
;
A
#
# COMPACT_ATOMS: atom_id res chain seq x y z
N MET A 1 -24.21 6.44 15.77
CA MET A 1 -22.79 6.65 15.39
C MET A 1 -22.00 5.82 16.37
N ILE A 2 -21.39 4.70 16.01
CA ILE A 2 -20.38 4.56 14.96
C ILE A 2 -20.65 3.29 14.13
N LEU A 3 -20.44 3.42 12.83
CA LEU A 3 -20.50 2.35 11.84
C LEU A 3 -19.18 1.57 11.96
N GLU A 4 -19.18 0.43 12.64
CA GLU A 4 -18.03 -0.50 12.60
C GLU A 4 -18.02 -1.15 11.21
N GLY A 5 -17.41 -0.44 10.27
CA GLY A 5 -17.38 -0.73 8.86
C GLY A 5 -16.79 -2.10 8.55
N SER A 6 -17.54 -2.85 7.74
CA SER A 6 -17.15 -3.94 6.85
C SER A 6 -15.63 -4.20 6.79
N GLN A 7 -15.15 -5.07 7.68
CA GLN A 7 -13.96 -5.88 7.42
C GLN A 7 -14.26 -6.72 6.18
N THR A 8 -13.81 -6.28 5.01
CA THR A 8 -13.77 -7.10 3.80
C THR A 8 -12.72 -8.18 3.99
N HIS A 9 -13.07 -9.17 4.79
CA HIS A 9 -12.35 -10.41 4.97
C HIS A 9 -12.53 -11.21 3.69
N CYS A 10 -11.67 -11.00 2.68
CA CYS A 10 -11.61 -11.98 1.61
C CYS A 10 -10.71 -13.16 2.05
N THR A 11 -11.37 -14.29 2.33
CA THR A 11 -10.79 -15.55 2.83
C THR A 11 -10.03 -16.34 1.77
N GLY A 12 -9.54 -15.68 0.71
CA GLY A 12 -8.84 -16.31 -0.40
C GLY A 12 -7.35 -15.97 -0.40
N PRO A 13 -6.46 -16.84 -0.91
CA PRO A 13 -5.01 -16.62 -0.94
C PRO A 13 -4.57 -15.42 -1.80
N ARG A 14 -5.49 -14.79 -2.54
CA ARG A 14 -5.29 -13.57 -3.33
C ARG A 14 -5.69 -12.28 -2.59
N CYS A 15 -6.14 -12.39 -1.36
CA CYS A 15 -6.65 -11.31 -0.52
C CYS A 15 -5.84 -11.07 0.76
N SER A 16 -4.59 -11.52 0.76
CA SER A 16 -3.69 -11.26 1.87
C SER A 16 -3.32 -9.78 1.88
N CYS A 17 -3.59 -9.12 3.01
CA CYS A 17 -3.04 -7.80 3.28
C CYS A 17 -1.55 -7.94 3.64
N PRO A 18 -0.63 -7.11 3.10
CA PRO A 18 0.78 -7.15 3.47
C PRO A 18 0.95 -7.00 4.97
N SER A 19 1.85 -7.77 5.60
CA SER A 19 2.05 -7.72 7.06
C SER A 19 2.58 -6.37 7.55
N SER A 20 3.23 -5.61 6.67
CA SER A 20 3.73 -4.27 6.94
C SER A 20 2.67 -3.18 6.82
N CYS A 21 1.47 -3.50 6.34
CA CYS A 21 0.43 -2.53 5.99
C CYS A 21 -0.91 -2.90 6.63
N SER A 22 -1.90 -2.02 6.47
CA SER A 22 -3.28 -2.22 6.89
C SER A 22 -4.19 -2.04 5.70
N CYS A 23 -5.27 -2.81 5.61
CA CYS A 23 -6.13 -2.80 4.42
C CYS A 23 -7.58 -2.47 4.79
N LEU A 24 -8.22 -1.65 3.97
CA LEU A 24 -9.63 -1.27 4.12
C LEU A 24 -10.29 -1.19 2.74
N GLY A 25 -11.14 -2.17 2.40
CA GLY A 25 -11.72 -2.24 1.07
C GLY A 25 -10.64 -2.40 -0.01
N SER A 26 -10.49 -1.40 -0.89
CA SER A 26 -9.47 -1.35 -1.94
C SER A 26 -8.21 -0.56 -1.58
N LEU A 27 -8.16 0.00 -0.36
CA LEU A 27 -7.02 0.74 0.16
C LEU A 27 -6.03 -0.20 0.85
N VAL A 28 -4.75 -0.01 0.54
CA VAL A 28 -3.61 -0.54 1.28
C VAL A 28 -2.86 0.65 1.90
N ASP A 29 -2.95 0.77 3.22
CA ASP A 29 -2.32 1.80 4.03
C ASP A 29 -0.99 1.30 4.60
N CYS A 30 0.10 1.80 4.04
CA CYS A 30 1.47 1.58 4.48
C CYS A 30 2.10 2.87 5.02
N CYS A 31 1.31 3.85 5.47
CA CYS A 31 1.82 5.13 5.95
C CYS A 31 2.68 4.96 7.21
N GLN A 32 3.84 5.63 7.24
CA GLN A 32 4.74 5.73 8.39
C GLN A 32 5.17 4.36 8.97
N ARG A 33 5.38 3.36 8.10
CA ARG A 33 5.79 2.00 8.48
C ARG A 33 7.31 1.81 8.49
N GLY A 34 8.06 2.84 8.12
CA GLY A 34 9.53 2.79 8.06
C GLY A 34 10.05 1.96 6.90
N LEU A 35 9.23 1.74 5.86
CA LEU A 35 9.60 0.97 4.68
C LEU A 35 10.78 1.62 3.97
N VAL A 36 11.76 0.80 3.57
CA VAL A 36 12.92 1.25 2.78
C VAL A 36 12.76 0.97 1.29
N ASP A 37 11.82 0.08 0.95
CA ASP A 37 11.45 -0.31 -0.41
C ASP A 37 9.93 -0.54 -0.49
N VAL A 38 9.39 -0.57 -1.70
CA VAL A 38 7.98 -0.93 -1.94
C VAL A 38 7.77 -2.43 -1.63
N PRO A 39 6.75 -2.81 -0.83
CA PRO A 39 6.50 -4.22 -0.52
C PRO A 39 6.19 -5.04 -1.78
N SER A 40 6.90 -6.16 -1.98
CA SER A 40 6.69 -7.04 -3.14
C SER A 40 5.40 -7.88 -3.06
N ASP A 41 4.80 -7.96 -1.87
CA ASP A 41 3.60 -8.73 -1.56
C ASP A 41 2.31 -7.88 -1.63
N LEU A 42 2.37 -6.73 -2.31
CA LEU A 42 1.20 -5.89 -2.54
C LEU A 42 0.09 -6.67 -3.29
N PRO A 43 -1.17 -6.57 -2.84
CA PRO A 43 -2.26 -7.33 -3.42
C PRO A 43 -2.68 -6.76 -4.78
N VAL A 44 -2.89 -7.63 -5.77
CA VAL A 44 -3.29 -7.22 -7.14
C VAL A 44 -4.64 -6.52 -7.24
N TRP A 45 -5.49 -6.61 -6.22
CA TRP A 45 -6.78 -5.91 -6.14
C TRP A 45 -6.66 -4.47 -5.65
N VAL A 46 -5.47 -4.04 -5.19
CA VAL A 46 -5.24 -2.69 -4.67
C VAL A 46 -5.64 -1.66 -5.73
N GLN A 47 -6.38 -0.65 -5.30
CA GLN A 47 -6.70 0.52 -6.11
C GLN A 47 -6.05 1.78 -5.54
N ASN A 48 -5.99 1.87 -4.21
CA ASN A 48 -5.42 3.00 -3.50
C ASN A 48 -4.25 2.49 -2.66
N LEU A 49 -3.05 3.01 -2.88
CA LEU A 49 -1.84 2.66 -2.14
C LEU A 49 -1.27 3.90 -1.47
N ASP A 50 -1.18 3.88 -0.14
CA ASP A 50 -0.56 4.93 0.65
C ASP A 50 0.81 4.46 1.16
N LEU A 51 1.88 5.08 0.67
CA LEU A 51 3.27 4.85 1.10
C LEU A 51 3.85 6.06 1.82
N GLN A 52 3.03 7.00 2.29
CA GLN A 52 3.50 8.24 2.88
C GLN A 52 4.47 8.05 4.04
N LYS A 53 5.38 9.01 4.22
CA LYS A 53 6.29 9.09 5.38
C LYS A 53 7.14 7.83 5.60
N ASN A 54 7.51 7.14 4.53
CA ASN A 54 8.43 6.01 4.57
C ASN A 54 9.85 6.41 4.17
N ASN A 55 10.81 5.51 4.43
CA ASN A 55 12.23 5.70 4.15
C ASN A 55 12.63 5.20 2.75
N ILE A 56 11.68 5.17 1.81
CA ILE A 56 11.92 4.72 0.43
C ILE A 56 12.72 5.81 -0.28
N VAL A 57 13.92 5.45 -0.73
CA VAL A 57 14.86 6.34 -1.43
C VAL A 57 15.00 6.01 -2.92
N ASN A 58 14.52 4.85 -3.35
CA ASN A 58 14.55 4.42 -4.73
C ASN A 58 13.15 3.97 -5.16
N LEU A 59 12.69 4.50 -6.30
CA LEU A 59 11.50 4.05 -6.99
C LEU A 59 11.84 3.86 -8.46
N ASP A 60 11.43 2.74 -9.01
CA ASP A 60 11.69 2.37 -10.40
C ASP A 60 10.40 1.91 -11.09
N GLU A 61 10.43 1.79 -12.42
CA GLU A 61 9.26 1.41 -13.22
C GLU A 61 8.66 0.05 -12.81
N SER A 62 9.48 -0.84 -12.21
CA SER A 62 9.05 -2.16 -11.75
C SER A 62 8.50 -2.18 -10.33
N SER A 63 8.69 -1.11 -9.54
CA SER A 63 8.23 -1.00 -8.15
C SER A 63 6.72 -1.25 -7.97
N PHE A 64 5.92 -1.00 -9.01
CA PHE A 64 4.46 -1.20 -9.02
C PHE A 64 4.00 -2.16 -10.13
N SER A 65 4.94 -2.95 -10.70
CA SER A 65 4.63 -3.89 -11.77
C SER A 65 3.61 -4.94 -11.32
N GLY A 66 2.61 -5.20 -12.16
CA GLY A 66 1.54 -6.16 -11.86
C GLY A 66 0.36 -5.59 -11.07
N LEU A 67 0.43 -4.35 -10.58
CA LEU A 67 -0.67 -3.66 -9.90
C LEU A 67 -1.62 -3.00 -10.91
N PHE A 68 -2.22 -3.79 -11.81
CA PHE A 68 -3.04 -3.29 -12.91
C PHE A 68 -4.32 -2.56 -12.49
N ASN A 69 -4.77 -2.74 -11.25
CA ASN A 69 -5.95 -2.07 -10.70
C ASN A 69 -5.60 -0.79 -9.94
N LEU A 70 -4.32 -0.45 -9.77
CA LEU A 70 -3.89 0.72 -9.03
C LEU A 70 -4.33 2.00 -9.77
N THR A 71 -5.13 2.83 -9.09
CA THR A 71 -5.67 4.09 -9.62
C THR A 71 -5.17 5.30 -8.85
N GLU A 72 -4.79 5.13 -7.59
CA GLU A 72 -4.30 6.18 -6.73
C GLU A 72 -3.06 5.71 -5.95
N LEU A 73 -2.02 6.53 -5.96
CA LEU A 73 -0.75 6.26 -5.29
C LEU A 73 -0.32 7.53 -4.55
N ASP A 74 -0.14 7.41 -3.24
CA ASP A 74 0.37 8.50 -2.40
C ASP A 74 1.79 8.22 -1.92
N LEU A 75 2.72 9.08 -2.35
CA LEU A 75 4.16 9.01 -2.05
C LEU A 75 4.64 10.22 -1.23
N ASN A 76 3.72 10.96 -0.60
CA ASN A 76 4.08 12.18 0.11
C ASN A 76 5.03 11.90 1.30
N GLY A 77 6.09 12.69 1.42
CA GLY A 77 7.03 12.59 2.54
C GLY A 77 7.89 11.33 2.54
N LEU A 78 8.04 10.63 1.41
CA LEU A 78 9.12 9.65 1.25
C LEU A 78 10.52 10.28 1.40
N ALA A 79 11.48 9.49 1.86
CA ALA A 79 12.87 9.92 2.02
C ALA A 79 13.55 10.33 0.71
N ILE A 80 13.12 9.81 -0.45
CA ILE A 80 13.60 10.27 -1.78
C ILE A 80 13.38 11.78 -2.02
N TRP A 81 12.44 12.40 -1.30
CA TRP A 81 12.13 13.83 -1.41
C TRP A 81 12.83 14.68 -0.34
N LEU A 82 13.58 14.07 0.56
CA LEU A 82 14.38 14.78 1.56
C LEU A 82 15.74 15.10 0.91
N GLU A 83 16.07 16.38 0.84
CA GLU A 83 17.37 16.89 0.36
C GLU A 83 18.55 16.35 1.18
#